data_AF-A0A834GMA2-F1
#
_entry.id   AF-A0A834GMA2-F1
#
_cell.length_a   1.000
_cell.length_b   1.000
_cell.length_c   1.000
_cell.angle_alpha   90.00
_cell.angle_beta   90.00
_cell.angle_gamma   90.00
#
_symmetry.space_group_name_H-M   'P 1'
#
loop_
_entity.id
_entity.type
_entity.pdbx_description
1 polymer ?
#
loop_
_entity_poly.entity_id
_entity_poly.type
_entity_poly.pdbx_seq_one_letter_code
_entity_poly.pdbx_strand_id
1 'polypeptide(L)'
;MSTVVISSDKVAWDMFKNHDVVLAGRKTNEAMKGEYGTDGSLILEQYGPKWRTMRRLCTTEFFAKSRLNAMEGVRSRCIDQMVQFITDAGASGTIHRREELLLHDDFQSYGKPHVLERSLGPQIGQIKGTNSS
;
A
#
# COMPACT_ATOMS: atom_id res chain seq x y z
N MET A 1 -17.37 -9.36 -24.54
CA MET A 1 -17.04 -9.68 -23.13
C MET A 1 -18.33 -9.91 -22.38
N SER A 2 -18.38 -10.96 -21.57
CA SER A 2 -19.53 -11.24 -20.69
C SER A 2 -19.23 -10.72 -19.28
N THR A 3 -20.21 -10.10 -18.63
CA THR A 3 -20.13 -9.65 -17.24
C THR A 3 -21.23 -10.35 -16.47
N VAL A 4 -20.86 -11.00 -15.37
CA VAL A 4 -21.79 -11.66 -14.45
C VAL A 4 -21.87 -10.82 -13.19
N VAL A 5 -23.09 -10.47 -12.78
CA VAL A 5 -23.35 -9.74 -11.54
C VAL A 5 -23.82 -10.72 -10.49
N ILE A 6 -23.15 -10.72 -9.34
CA ILE A 6 -23.51 -11.55 -8.18
C ILE A 6 -24.13 -10.65 -7.12
N SER A 7 -25.41 -10.89 -6.81
CA SER A 7 -26.19 -10.10 -5.85
C SER A 7 -26.75 -10.93 -4.70
N SER A 8 -26.18 -12.11 -4.45
CA SER A 8 -26.50 -12.97 -3.31
C SER A 8 -25.26 -13.16 -2.43
N ASP A 9 -25.44 -12.98 -1.12
CA ASP A 9 -24.42 -13.19 -0.09
C ASP A 9 -23.89 -14.63 -0.10
N LYS A 10 -24.78 -15.63 -0.21
CA LYS A 10 -24.45 -17.04 -0.26
C LYS A 10 -23.52 -17.36 -1.43
N VAL A 11 -23.83 -16.82 -2.62
CA VAL A 11 -23.03 -17.04 -3.82
C VAL A 11 -21.70 -16.29 -3.73
N ALA A 12 -21.71 -15.04 -3.27
CA ALA A 12 -20.49 -14.27 -3.08
C ALA A 12 -19.53 -14.93 -2.09
N TRP A 13 -20.05 -15.46 -0.98
CA TRP A 13 -19.26 -16.20 0.00
C TRP A 13 -18.59 -17.42 -0.61
N ASP A 14 -19.33 -18.24 -1.35
CA ASP A 14 -18.79 -19.44 -1.99
C ASP A 14 -17.70 -19.08 -3.02
N MET A 15 -17.93 -18.03 -3.81
CA MET A 15 -16.95 -17.50 -4.77
C MET A 15 -15.66 -17.03 -4.09
N PHE A 16 -15.75 -16.26 -3.02
CA PHE A 16 -14.57 -15.72 -2.32
C PHE A 16 -13.94 -16.67 -1.31
N LYS A 17 -14.58 -17.80 -0.99
CA LYS A 17 -14.04 -18.79 -0.05
C LYS A 17 -13.46 -20.00 -0.74
N ASN A 18 -14.17 -20.55 -1.72
CA ASN A 18 -13.85 -21.82 -2.35
C ASN A 18 -13.28 -21.65 -3.77
N HIS A 19 -13.57 -20.52 -4.43
CA HIS A 19 -13.18 -20.25 -5.81
C HIS A 19 -12.35 -18.96 -5.97
N ASP A 20 -11.76 -18.47 -4.89
CA ASP A 20 -11.10 -17.16 -4.82
C ASP A 20 -9.91 -17.05 -5.77
N VAL A 21 -9.08 -18.08 -5.88
CA VAL A 21 -7.89 -18.11 -6.75
C VAL A 21 -8.28 -18.06 -8.23
N VAL A 22 -9.31 -18.81 -8.63
CA VAL A 22 -9.78 -18.84 -10.03
C VAL A 22 -10.39 -17.49 -10.42
N LEU A 23 -10.99 -16.80 -9.46
CA LEU A 23 -11.61 -15.49 -9.62
C LEU A 23 -10.68 -14.32 -9.31
N ALA A 24 -9.41 -14.58 -8.98
CA ALA A 24 -8.43 -13.55 -8.62
C ALA A 24 -7.91 -12.74 -9.83
N GLY A 25 -8.29 -13.11 -11.05
CA GLY A 25 -7.97 -12.38 -12.27
C GLY A 25 -8.58 -10.98 -12.28
N ARG A 26 -7.82 -9.98 -12.73
CA ARG A 26 -8.27 -8.59 -12.76
C ARG A 26 -8.51 -8.13 -14.18
N LYS A 27 -9.66 -7.50 -14.41
CA LYS A 27 -9.92 -6.81 -15.67
C LYS A 27 -9.41 -5.38 -15.58
N THR A 28 -8.40 -5.06 -16.37
CA THR A 28 -7.77 -3.73 -16.40
C THR A 28 -8.07 -3.07 -17.75
N ASN A 29 -8.55 -1.82 -17.73
CA ASN A 29 -8.69 -1.00 -18.93
C ASN A 29 -7.42 -0.16 -19.17
N GLU A 30 -7.30 0.46 -20.35
CA GLU A 30 -6.09 1.24 -20.68
C GLU A 30 -5.92 2.47 -19.78
N ALA A 31 -6.99 3.09 -19.30
CA ALA A 31 -6.93 4.23 -18.38
C ALA A 31 -6.40 3.86 -16.99
N MET A 32 -6.46 2.59 -16.60
CA MET A 32 -5.94 2.07 -15.34
C MET A 32 -4.44 1.72 -15.44
N LYS A 33 -3.88 1.65 -16.64
CA LYS A 33 -2.47 1.32 -16.85
C LYS A 33 -1.64 2.60 -16.74
N GLY A 34 -0.61 2.56 -15.91
CA GLY A 34 0.41 3.62 -15.88
C GLY A 34 1.45 3.42 -16.98
N GLU A 35 2.52 4.20 -16.91
CA GLU A 35 3.70 4.08 -17.79
C GLU A 35 4.26 2.64 -17.82
N TYR A 36 4.22 1.95 -16.68
CA TYR A 36 4.65 0.56 -16.54
C TYR A 36 3.49 -0.46 -16.59
N GLY A 37 2.34 -0.08 -17.13
CA GLY A 37 1.17 -0.94 -17.20
C GLY A 37 0.54 -1.19 -15.82
N THR A 38 0.40 -2.46 -15.44
CA THR A 38 -0.07 -2.89 -14.11
C THR A 38 1.07 -3.33 -13.19
N ASP A 39 2.30 -3.28 -13.68
CA ASP A 39 3.46 -3.84 -13.01
C ASP A 39 3.71 -3.13 -11.68
N GLY A 40 3.84 -3.90 -10.61
CA GLY A 40 4.11 -3.35 -9.29
C GLY A 40 2.89 -2.73 -8.60
N SER A 41 1.70 -2.83 -9.19
CA SER A 41 0.46 -2.36 -8.56
C SER A 41 -0.16 -3.46 -7.71
N LEU A 42 -0.27 -3.26 -6.38
CA LEU A 42 -0.97 -4.21 -5.51
C LEU A 42 -2.45 -4.40 -5.90
N ILE A 43 -3.05 -3.40 -6.56
CA ILE A 43 -4.47 -3.35 -6.91
C ILE A 43 -4.72 -3.89 -8.32
N LEU A 44 -3.78 -3.74 -9.26
CA LEU A 44 -4.00 -4.02 -10.68
C LEU A 44 -3.17 -5.18 -11.23
N GLU A 45 -2.06 -5.53 -10.56
CA GLU A 45 -1.24 -6.68 -10.92
C GLU A 45 -2.09 -7.97 -10.90
N GLN A 46 -1.88 -8.82 -11.89
CA GLN A 46 -2.58 -10.10 -11.99
C GLN A 46 -2.14 -11.02 -10.85
N TYR A 47 -3.05 -11.90 -10.43
CA TYR A 47 -2.73 -12.87 -9.39
C TYR A 47 -1.57 -13.78 -9.83
N GLY A 48 -0.52 -13.83 -9.02
CA GLY A 48 0.69 -14.59 -9.31
C GLY A 48 1.73 -14.47 -8.20
N PRO A 49 2.92 -15.09 -8.36
CA PRO A 49 3.99 -15.02 -7.37
C PRO A 49 4.38 -13.58 -7.01
N LYS A 50 4.48 -12.68 -8.00
CA LYS A 50 4.81 -11.27 -7.80
C LYS A 50 3.79 -10.56 -6.92
N TRP A 51 2.51 -10.64 -7.26
CA TRP A 51 1.42 -10.07 -6.46
C TRP A 51 1.41 -10.64 -5.03
N ARG A 52 1.60 -11.96 -4.86
CA ARG A 52 1.63 -12.59 -3.53
C ARG A 52 2.79 -12.08 -2.66
N THR A 53 3.97 -11.88 -3.23
CA THR A 53 5.12 -11.30 -2.53
C THR A 53 4.83 -9.87 -2.10
N MET A 54 4.28 -9.05 -3.01
CA MET A 54 3.92 -7.67 -2.69
C MET A 54 2.81 -7.59 -1.62
N ARG A 55 1.77 -8.42 -1.73
CA ARG A 55 0.69 -8.53 -0.75
C ARG A 55 1.24 -8.84 0.64
N ARG A 56 2.18 -9.78 0.73
CA ARG A 56 2.84 -10.14 2.00
C ARG A 56 3.62 -8.96 2.56
N LEU A 57 4.48 -8.34 1.76
CA LEU A 57 5.25 -7.16 2.15
C LEU A 57 4.35 -6.04 2.67
N CYS A 58 3.28 -5.69 1.94
CA CYS A 58 2.39 -4.63 2.39
C CYS A 58 1.65 -4.99 3.68
N THR A 59 1.28 -6.27 3.84
CA THR A 59 0.60 -6.74 5.05
C THR A 59 1.51 -6.67 6.27
N THR A 60 2.81 -6.96 6.14
CA THR A 60 3.76 -6.93 7.25
C THR A 60 4.30 -5.53 7.54
N GLU A 61 4.53 -4.72 6.50
CA GLU A 61 5.24 -3.44 6.66
C GLU A 61 4.34 -2.22 6.74
N PHE A 62 3.18 -2.23 6.09
CA PHE A 62 2.28 -1.08 6.04
C PHE A 62 1.00 -1.31 6.85
N PHE A 63 0.36 -2.47 6.65
CA PHE A 63 -0.95 -2.77 7.24
C PHE A 63 -0.88 -3.60 8.52
N ALA A 64 0.32 -3.81 9.07
CA ALA A 64 0.47 -4.44 10.38
C ALA A 64 -0.16 -3.56 11.48
N LYS A 65 -0.79 -4.19 12.48
CA LYS A 65 -1.46 -3.48 13.59
C LYS A 65 -0.55 -2.47 14.28
N SER A 66 0.71 -2.83 14.52
CA SER A 66 1.70 -1.93 15.13
C SER A 66 1.93 -0.66 14.29
N ARG A 67 2.02 -0.81 12.97
CA ARG A 67 2.18 0.31 12.02
C ARG A 67 0.94 1.18 11.97
N LEU A 68 -0.25 0.56 11.92
CA LEU A 68 -1.51 1.29 11.94
C LEU A 68 -1.68 2.11 13.23
N ASN A 69 -1.30 1.56 14.38
CA ASN A 69 -1.32 2.26 15.67
C ASN A 69 -0.27 3.38 15.72
N ALA A 70 0.94 3.15 15.23
CA ALA A 70 1.95 4.21 15.15
C ALA A 70 1.50 5.40 14.30
N MET A 71 0.66 5.16 13.28
CA MET A 71 0.07 6.19 12.42
C MET A 71 -1.23 6.80 12.97
N GLU A 72 -1.65 6.46 14.19
CA GLU A 72 -2.89 6.98 14.79
C GLU A 72 -2.86 8.51 14.92
N GLY A 73 -1.81 9.07 15.52
CA GLY A 73 -1.71 10.53 15.72
C GLY A 73 -1.77 11.33 14.42
N VAL A 74 -1.26 10.76 13.32
CA VAL A 74 -1.35 11.37 11.98
C VAL A 74 -2.80 11.48 11.51
N ARG A 75 -3.53 10.37 11.62
CA ARG A 75 -4.93 10.33 11.21
C ARG A 75 -5.77 11.26 12.07
N SER A 76 -5.52 11.30 13.38
CA SER A 76 -6.21 12.23 14.28
C SER A 76 -5.99 13.68 13.86
N ARG A 77 -4.74 14.11 13.62
CA ARG A 77 -4.47 15.48 13.15
C ARG A 77 -5.14 15.80 11.82
N CYS A 78 -5.10 14.88 10.86
CA CYS A 78 -5.77 15.06 9.55
C CYS A 78 -7.29 15.23 9.72
N ILE A 79 -7.90 14.49 10.64
CA ILE A 79 -9.32 14.62 10.98
C ILE A 79 -9.59 15.98 11.65
N ASP A 80 -8.78 16.37 12.65
CA ASP A 80 -8.95 17.64 13.36
C ASP A 80 -8.86 18.83 12.39
N GLN A 81 -7.88 18.81 11.47
CA GLN A 81 -7.73 19.81 10.42
C GLN A 81 -8.94 19.85 9.48
N MET A 82 -9.46 18.68 9.08
CA MET A 82 -10.65 18.60 8.23
C MET A 82 -11.89 19.15 8.93
N VAL A 83 -12.07 18.85 10.22
CA VAL A 83 -13.19 19.37 11.02
C VAL A 83 -13.10 20.88 11.17
N GLN A 84 -11.91 21.40 11.48
CA GLN A 84 -11.67 22.83 11.58
C GLN A 84 -12.00 23.54 10.25
N PHE A 85 -11.49 23.00 9.15
CA PHE A 85 -11.76 23.51 7.80
C PHE A 85 -13.26 23.58 7.49
N ILE A 86 -14.02 22.51 7.78
CA ILE A 86 -15.47 22.48 7.54
C ILE A 86 -16.18 23.51 8.43
N THR A 87 -15.75 23.66 9.69
CA THR A 87 -16.34 24.60 10.65
C THR A 87 -16.13 26.04 10.20
N ASP A 88 -14.92 26.38 9.74
CA ASP A 88 -14.59 27.72 9.26
C ASP A 88 -15.29 28.05 7.94
N ALA A 89 -15.37 27.09 7.02
CA ALA A 89 -16.13 27.22 5.78
C ALA A 89 -17.63 27.43 6.05
N GLY A 90 -18.19 26.69 7.01
CA GLY A 90 -19.57 26.84 7.46
C GLY A 90 -19.84 28.21 8.10
N ALA A 91 -18.92 28.71 8.92
CA ALA A 91 -19.03 30.01 9.58
C ALA A 91 -18.89 31.19 8.61
N SER A 92 -18.05 31.06 7.58
CA SER A 92 -17.81 32.08 6.56
C SER A 92 -18.81 32.05 5.39
N GLY A 93 -19.72 31.07 5.35
CA GLY A 93 -20.66 30.87 4.24
C GLY A 93 -19.99 30.55 2.90
N THR A 94 -18.70 30.22 2.90
CA THR A 94 -17.88 30.07 1.70
C THR A 94 -17.38 28.63 1.60
N ILE A 95 -17.78 27.91 0.54
CA ILE A 95 -17.24 26.57 0.24
C ILE A 95 -15.85 26.74 -0.37
N HIS A 96 -14.80 26.63 0.45
CA HIS A 96 -13.43 26.58 -0.05
C HIS A 96 -13.17 25.23 -0.74
N ARG A 97 -12.55 25.25 -1.92
CA ARG A 97 -12.22 24.04 -2.67
C ARG A 97 -10.98 23.41 -2.03
N ARG A 98 -11.06 22.12 -1.69
CA ARG A 98 -10.11 21.29 -0.92
C ARG A 98 -8.63 21.27 -1.39
N GLU A 99 -8.31 21.91 -2.51
CA GLU A 99 -7.01 21.79 -3.19
C GLU A 99 -5.84 22.36 -2.35
N GLU A 100 -6.09 23.26 -1.39
CA GLU A 100 -5.04 23.90 -0.57
C GLU A 100 -4.57 23.10 0.66
N LEU A 101 -5.31 22.08 1.11
CA LEU A 101 -5.07 21.48 2.44
C LEU A 101 -3.97 20.40 2.51
N LEU A 102 -3.44 19.92 1.37
CA LEU A 102 -2.70 18.65 1.33
C LEU A 102 -1.18 18.73 1.11
N LEU A 103 -0.58 19.90 0.88
CA LEU A 103 0.75 19.92 0.25
C LEU A 103 1.96 20.38 1.03
N HIS A 104 1.89 20.90 2.26
CA HIS A 104 3.11 21.51 2.84
C HIS A 104 3.83 20.77 3.97
N ASP A 105 3.20 20.09 4.94
CA ASP A 105 3.97 19.80 6.17
C ASP A 105 4.02 18.36 6.70
N ASP A 106 3.24 17.41 6.22
CA ASP A 106 3.18 16.11 6.91
C ASP A 106 4.25 15.10 6.49
N PHE A 107 4.69 15.04 5.23
CA PHE A 107 5.53 13.93 4.79
C PHE A 107 7.00 14.00 5.25
N GLN A 108 7.48 15.18 5.64
CA GLN A 108 8.87 15.37 6.12
C GLN A 108 9.06 15.03 7.61
N SER A 109 7.98 14.92 8.39
CA SER A 109 8.04 14.65 9.83
C SER A 109 8.05 13.14 10.17
N TYR A 110 7.68 12.27 9.22
CA TYR A 110 7.71 10.82 9.42
C TYR A 110 9.14 10.31 9.37
N GLY A 111 9.73 10.22 10.57
CA GLY A 111 11.06 9.67 10.80
C GLY A 111 11.32 8.43 9.96
N LYS A 112 12.54 8.36 9.41
CA LYS A 112 13.04 7.29 8.55
C LYS A 112 12.48 5.94 9.03
N PRO A 113 11.85 5.13 8.15
CA PRO A 113 11.51 3.77 8.54
C PRO A 113 12.79 3.12 9.04
N HIS A 114 12.75 2.60 10.27
CA HIS A 114 13.86 1.86 10.85
C HIS A 114 14.08 0.64 9.96
N VAL A 115 14.93 0.78 8.96
CA VAL A 115 15.49 -0.34 8.22
C VAL A 115 16.26 -1.11 9.26
N LEU A 116 15.79 -2.32 9.56
CA LEU A 116 16.60 -3.28 10.28
C LEU A 116 17.77 -3.60 9.32
N GLU A 117 18.87 -2.85 9.42
CA GLU A 117 20.15 -3.29 8.86
C GLU A 117 20.48 -4.60 9.58
N ARG A 118 20.09 -5.71 8.96
CA ARG A 118 20.72 -6.99 9.26
C ARG A 118 22.17 -6.82 8.84
N SER A 119 23.02 -6.62 9.84
CA SER A 119 24.47 -6.76 9.79
C SER A 119 24.85 -7.94 8.89
N LEU A 120 25.19 -7.64 7.64
CA LEU A 120 26.07 -8.47 6.84
C LEU A 120 27.47 -7.97 7.17
N GLY A 121 28.02 -8.50 8.26
CA GLY A 121 29.45 -8.36 8.55
C GLY A 121 30.28 -8.97 7.41
N PRO A 122 31.49 -8.46 7.15
CA PRO A 122 32.31 -8.91 6.05
C PRO A 122 32.90 -10.29 6.39
N GLN A 123 32.35 -11.35 5.82
CA GLN A 123 32.99 -12.66 5.75
C GLN A 123 33.49 -12.87 4.30
N ILE A 124 34.53 -12.12 3.91
CA ILE A 124 35.40 -12.56 2.83
C ILE A 124 36.72 -12.95 3.49
N GLY A 125 36.81 -14.25 3.77
CA GLY A 125 38.01 -14.89 4.25
C GLY A 125 39.14 -14.74 3.24
N GLN A 126 40.25 -14.24 3.78
CA GLN A 126 41.63 -14.55 3.42
C GLN A 126 41.78 -15.88 2.65
N ILE A 127 42.02 -15.82 1.34
CA ILE A 127 42.62 -16.95 0.62
C ILE A 127 44.13 -16.73 0.72
N LYS A 128 44.75 -17.39 1.71
CA LYS A 128 46.20 -17.53 1.80
C LYS A 128 46.70 -18.30 0.59
N GLY A 129 47.73 -17.76 -0.07
CA GLY A 129 48.52 -18.52 -1.04
C GLY A 129 49.21 -19.71 -0.37
N THR A 130 49.26 -20.82 -1.10
CA THR A 130 50.25 -21.87 -0.90
C THR A 130 51.15 -21.90 -2.11
N ASN A 131 52.42 -21.55 -1.89
CA ASN A 131 53.51 -21.60 -2.84
C ASN A 131 53.93 -23.05 -3.16
N SER A 132 54.36 -23.23 -4.41
CA SER A 132 55.50 -24.05 -4.86
C SER A 132 55.51 -25.57 -4.67
N SER A 133 55.53 -26.27 -5.80
CA SER A 133 56.64 -27.15 -6.22
C SER A 133 56.63 -27.27 -7.74
#